data_AF-A0A2V6IHS7-F1
#
_entry.id   AF-A0A2V6IHS7-F1
#
_cell.length_a   1.000
_cell.length_b   1.000
_cell.length_c   1.000
_cell.angle_alpha   90.00
_cell.angle_beta   90.00
_cell.angle_gamma   90.00
#
_symmetry.space_group_name_H-M   'P 1'
#
loop_
_entity.id
_entity.type
_entity.pdbx_description
1 polymer ?
#
loop_
_entity_poly.entity_id
_entity_poly.type
_entity_poly.pdbx_seq_one_letter_code
_entity_poly.pdbx_strand_id
1 'polypeptide(L)'
;MTLIKLVILAAISGATLTLSAQEAVRPDVDLTSKRNEQNPPAATTSTLPDLPELSQLDEIFKQTSLGKTADDYRLHLEWRRLRNQVANNADVMAAKKAAESAHTDLEKRERLRQYYGIYYAHMQALAKDPQVKSGLDAMHAAHLASLAQSRVRPSPAPAPSASPVPSPAEENEH
;
A
#
# COMPACT_ATOMS: atom_id res chain seq x y z
N MET A 1 6.13 3.90 28.30
CA MET A 1 5.39 2.66 28.61
C MET A 1 3.90 2.93 28.42
N THR A 2 3.33 2.43 27.33
CA THR A 2 1.87 2.36 27.08
C THR A 2 1.67 1.25 26.04
N LEU A 3 1.69 0.00 26.52
CA LEU A 3 0.55 -0.89 26.78
C LEU A 3 -0.19 -1.34 25.51
N ILE A 4 0.02 -2.62 25.20
CA ILE A 4 -0.43 -3.37 24.04
C ILE A 4 -1.60 -4.28 24.44
N LYS A 5 -2.56 -4.42 23.50
CA LYS A 5 -3.54 -5.52 23.27
C LYS A 5 -4.83 -5.57 24.11
N LEU A 6 -5.95 -5.65 23.39
CA LEU A 6 -6.77 -6.86 23.43
C LEU A 6 -7.39 -7.18 22.06
N VAL A 7 -7.35 -8.46 21.73
CA VAL A 7 -7.89 -9.15 20.55
C VAL A 7 -9.25 -9.73 20.94
N ILE A 8 -10.26 -9.66 20.06
CA ILE A 8 -11.33 -10.67 20.05
C ILE A 8 -11.56 -11.14 18.61
N LEU A 9 -11.30 -12.44 18.46
CA LEU A 9 -11.55 -13.31 17.33
C LEU A 9 -13.00 -13.84 17.46
N ALA A 10 -13.78 -13.81 16.38
CA ALA A 10 -15.02 -14.60 16.30
C ALA A 10 -15.10 -15.26 14.92
N ALA A 11 -15.12 -16.59 14.91
CA ALA A 11 -15.23 -17.45 13.75
C ALA A 11 -16.69 -17.91 13.54
N ILE A 12 -17.17 -17.72 12.31
CA ILE A 12 -18.08 -18.52 11.46
C ILE A 12 -19.13 -19.43 12.11
N SER A 13 -20.40 -19.19 11.76
CA SER A 13 -21.46 -20.18 11.49
C SER A 13 -22.49 -19.44 10.60
N GLY A 14 -22.82 -19.86 9.38
CA GLY A 14 -23.60 -21.05 9.04
C GLY A 14 -24.87 -20.57 8.31
N ALA A 15 -25.13 -21.10 7.11
CA ALA A 15 -26.06 -20.62 6.10
C ALA A 15 -27.55 -20.54 6.50
N THR A 16 -28.29 -19.58 5.94
CA THR A 16 -29.54 -19.82 5.21
C THR A 16 -29.76 -18.76 4.11
N LEU A 17 -30.00 -19.24 2.89
CA LEU A 17 -30.57 -18.47 1.79
C LEU A 17 -32.05 -18.20 2.10
N THR A 18 -32.44 -16.94 2.20
CA THR A 18 -33.83 -16.53 1.97
C THR A 18 -33.86 -15.52 0.84
N LEU A 19 -34.24 -16.03 -0.32
CA LEU A 19 -34.67 -15.27 -1.47
C LEU A 19 -36.03 -14.66 -1.13
N SER A 20 -36.08 -13.35 -0.94
CA SER A 20 -37.34 -12.59 -0.93
C SER A 20 -37.22 -11.51 -1.98
N ALA A 21 -37.95 -11.72 -3.08
CA ALA A 21 -38.18 -10.73 -4.11
C ALA A 21 -38.81 -9.49 -3.47
N GLN A 22 -38.08 -8.37 -3.46
CA GLN A 22 -38.70 -7.07 -3.34
C GLN A 22 -39.01 -6.57 -4.75
N GLU A 23 -40.27 -6.73 -5.12
CA GLU A 23 -40.94 -6.00 -6.19
C GLU A 23 -40.90 -4.49 -5.82
N ALA A 24 -39.78 -3.83 -6.09
CA ALA A 24 -39.67 -2.39 -6.00
C ALA A 24 -40.00 -1.80 -7.37
N VAL A 25 -41.27 -1.40 -7.49
CA VAL A 25 -41.83 -0.32 -8.32
C VAL A 25 -40.75 0.43 -9.11
N ARG A 26 -40.75 0.24 -10.43
CA ARG A 26 -40.05 1.14 -11.35
C ARG A 26 -40.64 2.54 -11.15
N PRO A 27 -39.87 3.59 -10.79
CA PRO A 27 -40.28 4.91 -11.17
C PRO A 27 -40.08 4.96 -12.68
N ASP A 28 -41.17 4.82 -13.42
CA ASP A 28 -41.27 5.30 -14.79
C ASP A 28 -41.06 6.82 -14.70
N VAL A 29 -39.79 7.23 -14.76
CA VAL A 29 -39.45 8.63 -14.95
C VAL A 29 -39.72 8.90 -16.41
N ASP A 30 -40.92 9.39 -16.68
CA ASP A 30 -41.29 9.95 -17.96
C ASP A 30 -40.41 11.19 -18.22
N LEU A 31 -39.28 10.98 -18.90
CA LEU A 31 -38.37 12.03 -19.34
C LEU A 31 -38.91 12.78 -20.57
N THR A 32 -40.16 12.57 -20.99
CA THR A 32 -40.77 13.39 -22.05
C THR A 32 -41.40 14.68 -21.50
N SER A 33 -40.60 15.45 -20.76
CA SER A 33 -40.85 16.88 -20.62
C SER A 33 -40.67 17.58 -21.97
N LYS A 34 -41.79 17.75 -22.66
CA LYS A 34 -42.07 18.72 -23.73
C LYS A 34 -40.84 19.38 -24.35
N ARG A 35 -40.32 18.77 -25.42
CA ARG A 35 -39.50 19.45 -26.42
C ARG A 35 -40.40 20.25 -27.35
N ASN A 36 -40.81 21.46 -26.95
CA ASN A 36 -41.07 22.54 -27.90
C ASN A 36 -41.17 23.88 -27.17
N GLU A 37 -40.19 24.76 -27.38
CA GLU A 37 -40.41 26.16 -27.75
C GLU A 37 -39.06 26.83 -28.10
N GLN A 38 -38.98 27.31 -29.34
CA GLN A 38 -38.23 28.47 -29.82
C GLN A 38 -36.79 28.70 -29.30
N ASN A 39 -35.79 28.31 -30.08
CA ASN A 39 -34.44 28.85 -29.99
C ASN A 39 -34.39 30.16 -30.81
N PRO A 40 -34.25 31.36 -30.23
CA PRO A 40 -33.98 32.57 -31.01
C PRO A 40 -32.58 32.47 -31.64
N PRO A 41 -32.34 33.05 -32.83
CA PRO A 41 -31.02 33.01 -33.46
C PRO A 41 -30.00 33.68 -32.52
N ALA A 42 -28.95 32.94 -32.17
CA ALA A 42 -27.89 33.39 -31.29
C ALA A 42 -27.27 34.67 -31.84
N ALA A 43 -27.37 35.76 -31.08
CA ALA A 43 -26.56 36.94 -31.29
C ALA A 43 -25.09 36.56 -31.04
N THR A 44 -24.28 36.62 -32.09
CA THR A 44 -22.83 36.50 -32.03
C THR A 44 -22.24 37.74 -31.37
N THR A 45 -22.17 37.74 -30.05
CA THR A 45 -21.34 38.69 -29.30
C THR A 45 -20.35 37.96 -28.41
N SER A 46 -19.10 37.99 -28.89
CA SER A 46 -17.81 37.79 -28.22
C SER A 46 -17.83 37.73 -26.69
N THR A 47 -17.36 36.60 -26.16
CA THR A 47 -16.25 36.41 -25.19
C THR A 47 -16.59 35.18 -24.35
N LEU A 48 -16.41 33.97 -24.91
CA LEU A 48 -16.54 32.75 -24.12
C LEU A 48 -15.33 32.69 -23.17
N PRO A 49 -15.52 32.55 -21.84
CA PRO A 49 -14.42 32.25 -20.94
C PRO A 49 -13.71 31.00 -21.45
N ASP A 50 -12.38 31.01 -21.45
CA ASP A 50 -11.54 29.86 -21.78
C ASP A 50 -11.95 28.71 -20.85
N LEU A 51 -12.74 27.77 -21.37
CA LEU A 51 -13.34 26.71 -20.56
C LEU A 51 -12.26 25.66 -20.31
N PRO A 52 -11.94 25.33 -19.04
CA PRO A 52 -10.86 24.42 -18.75
C PRO A 52 -11.12 23.04 -19.36
N GLU A 53 -10.06 22.46 -19.92
CA GLU A 53 -10.08 21.11 -20.47
C GLU A 53 -10.39 20.08 -19.38
N LEU A 54 -11.01 18.96 -19.76
CA LEU A 54 -11.40 17.89 -18.82
C LEU A 54 -10.22 17.40 -17.95
N SER A 55 -9.01 17.34 -18.51
CA SER A 55 -7.81 16.96 -17.75
C SER A 55 -7.42 17.99 -16.69
N GLN A 56 -7.63 19.29 -16.94
CA GLN A 56 -7.39 20.33 -15.94
C GLN A 56 -8.40 20.25 -14.80
N LEU A 57 -9.66 19.94 -15.12
CA LEU A 57 -10.70 19.71 -14.12
C LEU A 57 -10.41 18.47 -13.28
N ASP A 58 -9.91 17.39 -13.88
CA ASP A 58 -9.48 16.18 -13.15
C ASP A 58 -8.33 16.50 -12.19
N GLU A 59 -7.32 17.26 -12.63
CA GLU A 59 -6.22 17.72 -11.76
C GLU A 59 -6.73 18.58 -10.60
N ILE A 60 -7.61 19.56 -10.87
CA ILE A 60 -8.22 20.40 -9.83
C ILE A 60 -9.01 19.54 -8.85
N PHE A 61 -9.79 18.58 -9.37
CA PHE A 61 -10.58 17.66 -8.55
C PHE A 61 -9.69 16.79 -7.65
N LYS A 62 -8.58 16.25 -8.19
CA LYS A 62 -7.60 15.46 -7.43
C LYS A 62 -6.96 16.23 -6.28
N GLN A 63 -6.81 17.55 -6.38
CA GLN A 63 -6.31 18.37 -5.27
C GLN A 63 -7.31 18.50 -4.12
N THR A 64 -8.61 18.30 -4.37
CA THR A 64 -9.63 18.34 -3.32
C THR A 64 -9.55 17.13 -2.39
N SER A 65 -10.11 17.25 -1.18
CA SER A 65 -10.20 16.13 -0.22
C SER A 65 -10.98 14.93 -0.78
N LEU A 66 -12.00 15.19 -1.61
CA LEU A 66 -12.81 14.16 -2.24
C LEU A 66 -12.04 13.44 -3.36
N GLY A 67 -11.31 14.17 -4.20
CA GLY A 67 -10.46 13.59 -5.23
C GLY A 67 -9.39 12.67 -4.64
N LYS A 68 -8.71 13.11 -3.58
CA LYS A 68 -7.76 12.27 -2.83
C LYS A 68 -8.40 11.00 -2.29
N THR A 69 -9.59 11.13 -1.70
CA THR A 69 -10.34 9.98 -1.16
C THR A 69 -10.73 8.98 -2.26
N ALA A 70 -11.11 9.48 -3.45
CA ALA A 70 -11.44 8.64 -4.59
C ALA A 70 -10.21 7.87 -5.11
N ASP A 71 -9.06 8.53 -5.18
CA ASP A 71 -7.80 7.91 -5.59
C ASP A 71 -7.32 6.86 -4.57
N ASP A 72 -7.39 7.18 -3.28
CA ASP A 72 -7.08 6.23 -2.20
C ASP A 72 -7.99 5.00 -2.24
N TYR A 73 -9.28 5.21 -2.54
CA TYR A 73 -10.23 4.11 -2.69
C TYR A 73 -9.89 3.22 -3.88
N ARG A 74 -9.55 3.81 -5.03
CA ARG A 74 -9.11 3.04 -6.22
C ARG A 74 -7.85 2.24 -5.92
N LEU A 75 -6.88 2.85 -5.24
CA LEU A 75 -5.65 2.19 -4.80
C LEU A 75 -5.96 1.00 -3.87
N HIS A 76 -6.85 1.19 -2.90
CA HIS A 76 -7.26 0.13 -1.99
C HIS A 76 -7.95 -1.05 -2.70
N LEU A 77 -8.79 -0.76 -3.70
CA LEU A 77 -9.44 -1.80 -4.51
C LEU A 77 -8.41 -2.64 -5.28
N GLU A 78 -7.44 -2.00 -5.93
CA GLU A 78 -6.36 -2.68 -6.64
C GLU A 78 -5.51 -3.52 -5.67
N TRP A 79 -5.18 -3.00 -4.50
CA TRP A 79 -4.48 -3.77 -3.47
C TRP A 79 -5.25 -4.99 -3.01
N ARG A 80 -6.56 -4.85 -2.76
CA ARG A 80 -7.41 -5.97 -2.37
C ARG A 80 -7.46 -7.03 -3.46
N ARG A 81 -7.58 -6.61 -4.72
CA ARG A 81 -7.56 -7.49 -5.88
C ARG A 81 -6.24 -8.27 -5.95
N LEU A 82 -5.10 -7.59 -5.88
CA LEU A 82 -3.78 -8.20 -5.92
C LEU A 82 -3.60 -9.20 -4.78
N ARG A 83 -3.98 -8.82 -3.56
CA ARG A 83 -3.93 -9.72 -2.40
C ARG A 83 -4.74 -10.98 -2.63
N ASN A 84 -5.96 -10.87 -3.15
CA ASN A 84 -6.81 -12.04 -3.39
C ASN A 84 -6.23 -12.98 -4.46
N GLN A 85 -5.54 -12.43 -5.47
CA GLN A 85 -4.87 -13.24 -6.48
C GLN A 85 -3.63 -13.96 -5.92
N VAL A 86 -2.83 -13.26 -5.11
CA VAL A 86 -1.58 -13.81 -4.55
C VAL A 86 -1.82 -14.74 -3.36
N ALA A 87 -2.93 -14.58 -2.62
CA ALA A 87 -3.22 -15.37 -1.43
C ALA A 87 -3.27 -16.89 -1.66
N ASN A 88 -3.67 -17.31 -2.86
CA ASN A 88 -3.79 -18.73 -3.24
C ASN A 88 -2.57 -19.26 -4.00
N ASN A 89 -1.52 -18.46 -4.18
CA ASN A 89 -0.31 -18.90 -4.85
C ASN A 89 0.43 -19.95 -4.00
N ALA A 90 0.84 -21.05 -4.62
CA ALA A 90 1.46 -22.18 -3.93
C ALA A 90 2.78 -21.81 -3.23
N ASP A 91 3.63 -21.01 -3.89
CA ASP A 91 4.93 -20.59 -3.36
C ASP A 91 4.76 -19.68 -2.15
N VAL A 92 3.80 -18.75 -2.24
CA VAL A 92 3.43 -17.84 -1.15
C VAL A 92 2.92 -18.63 0.06
N MET A 93 2.03 -19.61 -0.16
CA MET A 93 1.51 -20.46 0.91
C MET A 93 2.60 -21.33 1.53
N ALA A 94 3.48 -21.91 0.72
CA ALA A 94 4.59 -22.73 1.17
C ALA A 94 5.57 -21.91 2.03
N ALA A 95 5.95 -20.71 1.58
CA ALA A 95 6.83 -19.81 2.31
C ALA A 95 6.19 -19.34 3.63
N LYS A 96 4.89 -19.03 3.62
CA LYS A 96 4.15 -18.68 4.84
C LYS A 96 4.16 -19.83 5.84
N LYS A 97 3.84 -21.05 5.40
CA LYS A 97 3.84 -22.25 6.24
C LYS A 97 5.24 -22.56 6.79
N ALA A 98 6.28 -22.35 5.99
CA ALA A 98 7.66 -22.47 6.44
C ALA A 98 7.96 -21.44 7.54
N ALA A 99 7.55 -20.17 7.38
CA ALA A 99 7.73 -19.18 8.42
C ALA A 99 6.99 -19.52 9.72
N GLU A 100 5.80 -20.11 9.63
CA GLU A 100 5.00 -20.53 10.78
C GLU A 100 5.59 -21.75 11.50
N SER A 101 6.30 -22.64 10.80
CA SER A 101 6.93 -23.84 11.37
C SER A 101 8.34 -23.61 11.92
N ALA A 102 8.81 -22.37 11.97
CA ALA A 102 10.11 -22.04 12.54
C ALA A 102 10.16 -22.33 14.05
N HIS A 103 11.28 -22.88 14.52
CA HIS A 103 11.46 -23.28 15.93
C HIS A 103 12.02 -22.14 16.78
N THR A 104 12.64 -21.15 16.14
CA THR A 104 13.25 -19.99 16.82
C THR A 104 12.77 -18.67 16.22
N ASP A 105 12.82 -17.60 17.01
CA ASP A 105 12.46 -16.25 16.54
C ASP A 105 13.38 -15.77 15.41
N LEU A 106 14.68 -16.05 15.51
CA LEU A 106 15.64 -15.69 14.46
C LEU A 106 15.30 -16.37 13.13
N GLU A 107 15.06 -17.68 13.18
CA GLU A 107 14.66 -18.46 12.01
C GLU A 107 13.31 -17.98 11.45
N LYS A 108 12.33 -17.71 12.32
CA LYS A 108 11.03 -17.19 11.92
C LYS A 108 11.17 -15.88 11.16
N ARG A 109 11.98 -14.95 11.66
CA ARG A 109 12.22 -13.66 11.02
C ARG A 109 12.89 -13.81 9.66
N GLU A 110 13.86 -14.71 9.54
CA GLU A 110 14.50 -15.00 8.25
C GLU A 110 13.51 -15.60 7.24
N ARG A 111 12.73 -16.60 7.65
CA ARG A 111 11.68 -17.17 6.81
C ARG A 111 10.58 -16.16 6.47
N LEU A 112 10.26 -15.22 7.37
CA LEU A 112 9.34 -14.13 7.08
C LEU A 112 9.89 -13.14 6.04
N ARG A 113 11.21 -12.86 6.03
CA ARG A 113 11.82 -12.05 4.95
C ARG A 113 11.65 -12.74 3.61
N GLN A 114 11.90 -14.04 3.54
CA GLN A 114 11.70 -14.84 2.33
C GLN A 114 10.23 -14.84 1.89
N TYR A 115 9.31 -15.08 2.83
CA TYR A 115 7.87 -15.01 2.59
C TYR A 115 7.45 -13.65 2.00
N TYR A 116 7.87 -12.53 2.61
CA TYR A 116 7.55 -11.21 2.10
C TYR A 116 8.19 -10.96 0.73
N GLY A 117 9.42 -11.41 0.51
CA GLY A 117 10.07 -11.31 -0.81
C GLY A 117 9.24 -11.98 -1.91
N ILE A 118 8.81 -13.23 -1.69
CA ILE A 118 7.96 -13.97 -2.64
C ILE A 118 6.59 -13.30 -2.80
N TYR A 119 5.94 -12.95 -1.68
CA TYR A 119 4.62 -12.33 -1.66
C TYR A 119 4.57 -11.01 -2.44
N TYR A 120 5.54 -10.11 -2.21
CA TYR A 120 5.62 -8.82 -2.90
C TYR A 120 6.08 -8.96 -4.35
N ALA A 121 6.98 -9.89 -4.67
CA ALA A 121 7.36 -10.16 -6.05
C ALA A 121 6.16 -10.59 -6.91
N HIS A 122 5.30 -11.47 -6.40
CA HIS A 122 4.08 -11.86 -7.12
C HIS A 122 3.10 -10.69 -7.27
N MET A 123 2.89 -9.86 -6.24
CA MET A 123 2.03 -8.70 -6.36
C MET A 123 2.58 -7.69 -7.38
N GLN A 124 3.89 -7.46 -7.41
CA GLN A 124 4.54 -6.56 -8.36
C GLN A 124 4.43 -7.04 -9.80
N ALA A 125 4.57 -8.35 -10.03
CA ALA A 125 4.42 -8.95 -11.34
C ALA A 125 2.99 -8.79 -11.90
N LEU A 126 1.98 -8.78 -11.02
CA LEU A 126 0.57 -8.60 -11.39
C LEU A 126 0.15 -7.12 -11.50
N ALA A 127 0.83 -6.22 -10.77
CA ALA A 127 0.54 -4.80 -10.80
C ALA A 127 0.86 -4.20 -12.17
N LYS A 128 -0.11 -3.48 -12.76
CA LYS A 128 0.09 -2.75 -14.02
C LYS A 128 0.49 -1.31 -13.78
N ASP A 129 -0.16 -0.68 -12.81
CA ASP A 129 0.01 0.73 -12.47
C ASP A 129 1.33 1.00 -11.72
N PRO A 130 2.13 2.00 -12.14
CA PRO A 130 3.37 2.38 -11.45
C PRO A 130 3.16 2.89 -10.02
N GLN A 131 2.07 3.61 -9.73
CA GLN A 131 1.76 4.10 -8.39
C GLN A 131 1.45 2.95 -7.44
N VAL A 132 0.77 1.91 -7.94
CA VAL A 132 0.55 0.68 -7.17
C VAL A 132 1.87 -0.01 -6.87
N LYS A 133 2.78 -0.11 -7.86
CA LYS A 133 4.11 -0.71 -7.67
C LYS A 133 4.92 0.01 -6.60
N SER A 134 5.01 1.34 -6.65
CA SER A 134 5.72 2.11 -5.62
C SER A 134 5.09 1.95 -4.23
N GLY A 135 3.76 1.88 -4.16
CA GLY A 135 3.06 1.57 -2.91
C GLY A 135 3.42 0.18 -2.36
N LEU A 136 3.51 -0.83 -3.23
CA LEU A 136 3.93 -2.18 -2.85
C LEU A 136 5.37 -2.21 -2.36
N ASP A 137 6.30 -1.47 -3.00
CA ASP A 137 7.68 -1.33 -2.53
C ASP A 137 7.75 -0.73 -1.12
N ALA A 138 7.00 0.35 -0.87
CA ALA A 138 6.94 0.98 0.44
C ALA A 138 6.39 0.03 1.51
N MET A 139 5.33 -0.72 1.18
CA MET A 139 4.76 -1.73 2.09
C MET A 139 5.74 -2.89 2.34
N HIS A 140 6.46 -3.34 1.31
CA HIS A 140 7.47 -4.38 1.45
C HIS A 140 8.58 -3.92 2.40
N ALA A 141 9.12 -2.72 2.18
CA ALA A 141 10.12 -2.11 3.04
C ALA A 141 9.62 -1.97 4.49
N ALA A 142 8.37 -1.54 4.70
CA ALA A 142 7.77 -1.42 6.02
C ALA A 142 7.67 -2.79 6.73
N HIS A 143 7.27 -3.85 6.04
CA HIS A 143 7.26 -5.20 6.61
C HIS A 143 8.67 -5.66 6.96
N LEU A 144 9.66 -5.47 6.08
CA LEU A 144 11.05 -5.84 6.38
C LEU A 144 11.61 -5.04 7.57
N ALA A 145 11.28 -3.75 7.67
CA ALA A 145 11.67 -2.91 8.80
C ALA A 145 11.06 -3.41 10.12
N SER A 146 9.81 -3.87 10.10
CA SER A 146 9.17 -4.50 11.28
C SER A 146 9.87 -5.80 11.72
N LEU A 147 10.60 -6.44 10.80
CA LEU A 147 11.46 -7.60 11.06
C LEU A 147 12.91 -7.22 11.39
N ALA A 148 13.24 -5.97 11.73
CA ALA A 148 14.56 -5.62 12.27
C ALA A 148 14.55 -5.82 13.81
N GLN A 149 15.57 -6.48 14.39
CA GLN A 149 15.64 -6.58 15.86
C GLN A 149 16.19 -5.26 16.41
N SER A 150 15.58 -4.73 17.47
CA SER A 150 16.22 -3.67 18.27
C SER A 150 17.53 -4.23 18.84
N ARG A 151 18.66 -3.64 18.47
CA ARG A 151 19.95 -4.05 19.01
C ARG A 151 19.99 -3.71 20.50
N VAL A 152 19.84 -4.72 21.35
CA VAL A 152 19.93 -4.58 22.82
C VAL A 152 21.36 -4.31 23.27
N ARG A 153 22.36 -4.60 22.41
CA ARG A 153 23.75 -4.19 22.63
C ARG A 153 24.12 -3.07 21.67
N PRO A 154 24.62 -1.92 22.17
CA PRO A 154 25.31 -0.98 21.30
C PRO A 154 26.48 -1.71 20.62
N SER A 155 26.63 -1.45 19.32
CA SER A 155 27.84 -1.89 18.60
C SER A 155 29.05 -1.31 19.33
N PRO A 156 30.12 -2.09 19.59
CA PRO A 156 31.34 -1.50 20.11
C PRO A 156 31.76 -0.39 19.13
N ALA A 157 31.93 0.82 19.65
CA ALA A 157 32.50 1.91 18.87
C ALA A 157 33.87 1.45 18.35
N PRO A 158 34.27 1.81 17.12
CA PRO A 158 35.61 1.53 16.64
C PRO A 158 36.60 2.09 17.66
N ALA A 159 37.47 1.22 18.20
CA ALA A 159 38.51 1.63 19.12
C ALA A 159 39.37 2.71 18.43
N PRO A 160 39.75 3.79 19.12
CA PRO A 160 40.68 4.76 18.55
C PRO A 160 41.95 4.02 18.15
N SER A 161 42.35 4.16 16.88
CA SER A 161 43.57 3.59 16.35
C SER A 161 44.74 4.12 17.20
N ALA A 162 45.40 3.23 17.93
CA ALA A 162 46.59 3.59 18.70
C ALA A 162 47.64 4.11 17.72
N SER A 163 47.93 5.41 17.77
CA SER A 163 49.06 5.97 17.05
C SER A 163 50.35 5.38 17.63
N PRO A 164 51.33 4.98 16.80
CA PRO A 164 52.56 4.41 17.29
C PRO A 164 53.35 5.47 18.07
N VAL A 165 53.67 5.16 19.33
CA VAL A 165 54.61 5.93 20.15
C VAL A 165 56.01 5.76 19.55
N PRO A 166 56.74 6.84 19.19
CA PRO A 166 58.12 6.72 18.74
C PRO A 166 59.02 6.29 19.91
N SER A 167 59.80 5.24 19.68
CA SER A 167 60.85 4.73 20.57
C SER A 167 61.95 5.79 20.72
N PRO A 168 62.54 6.01 21.92
CA PRO A 168 63.65 6.93 22.07
C PRO A 168 64.91 6.34 21.41
N ALA A 169 65.58 7.18 20.63
CA ALA A 169 66.84 6.87 19.95
C ALA A 169 67.97 6.70 20.96
N GLU A 170 68.85 5.75 20.65
CA GLU A 170 70.13 5.50 21.31
C GLU A 170 70.99 6.77 21.29
N GLU A 171 71.32 7.30 22.47
CA GLU A 171 72.33 8.33 22.65
C GLU A 171 73.69 7.63 22.80
N ASN A 172 74.51 7.83 21.78
CA ASN A 172 75.86 7.31 21.62
C ASN A 172 76.81 8.42 22.09
N GLU A 173 77.49 8.25 23.22
CA GLU A 173 78.57 9.16 23.64
C GLU A 173 79.91 8.41 23.73
N HIS A 174 80.90 9.07 23.15
CA HIS A 174 82.31 8.75 23.01
C HIS A 174 83.11 9.01 24.28
#